data_AF-A0A453GC75-F1
#
_entry.id   AF-A0A453GC75-F1
#
_cell.length_a   1.000
_cell.length_b   1.000
_cell.length_c   1.000
_cell.angle_alpha   90.00
_cell.angle_beta   90.00
_cell.angle_gamma   90.00
#
_symmetry.space_group_name_H-M   'P 1'
#
loop_
_entity.id
_entity.type
_entity.pdbx_description
1 polymer ?
#
loop_
_entity_poly.entity_id
_entity_poly.type
_entity_poly.pdbx_seq_one_letter_code
_entity_poly.pdbx_strand_id
1 'polypeptide(L)'
;MVLGLCFFASTFIGCGNSEVGFWFLKLVESGEKERLMELLRERLVECGWRDDMKALCRAYARKKGRNNVTLDDLIHVITPKGRGQ
;
A
#
# COMPACT_ATOMS: atom_id res chain seq x y z
N MET A 1 -3.01 -6.87 0.88
CA MET A 1 -4.38 -6.32 0.66
C MET A 1 -4.61 -4.89 1.18
N VAL A 2 -3.68 -4.26 1.90
CA VAL A 2 -3.93 -2.93 2.53
C VAL A 2 -3.35 -1.77 1.73
N LEU A 3 -2.29 -2.02 0.98
CA LEU A 3 -1.80 -1.09 -0.06
C LEU A 3 -2.63 -1.15 -1.36
N GLY A 4 -3.63 -2.04 -1.43
CA GLY A 4 -4.59 -2.12 -2.53
C GLY A 4 -5.37 -0.82 -2.70
N LEU A 5 -5.78 -0.21 -1.59
CA LEU A 5 -6.52 1.05 -1.56
C LEU A 5 -5.62 2.27 -1.79
N CYS A 6 -4.36 2.26 -1.32
CA CYS A 6 -3.44 3.39 -1.57
C CYS A 6 -2.87 3.40 -3.00
N PHE A 7 -2.74 2.25 -3.65
CA PHE A 7 -2.29 2.18 -5.06
C PHE A 7 -3.44 2.22 -6.06
N PHE A 8 -4.70 2.08 -5.61
CA PHE A 8 -5.85 2.36 -6.46
C PHE A 8 -5.85 3.82 -6.94
N ALA A 9 -5.09 4.71 -6.29
CA ALA A 9 -4.85 6.06 -6.74
C ALA A 9 -3.77 6.20 -7.84
N SER A 10 -2.87 5.23 -8.03
CA SER A 10 -1.71 5.38 -8.93
C SER A 10 -1.84 4.65 -10.27
N THR A 11 -2.77 3.70 -10.41
CA THR A 11 -3.14 3.10 -11.71
C THR A 11 -4.45 3.67 -12.26
N PHE A 12 -4.92 4.80 -11.72
CA PHE A 12 -6.13 5.48 -12.17
C PHE A 12 -5.84 6.60 -13.18
N ILE A 13 -4.95 6.33 -14.13
CA ILE A 13 -4.87 7.11 -15.37
C ILE A 13 -5.47 6.21 -16.44
N GLY A 14 -6.81 6.23 -16.56
CA GLY A 14 -7.50 5.58 -17.69
C GLY A 14 -8.73 4.73 -17.38
N CYS A 15 -9.67 5.19 -16.55
CA CYS A 15 -11.09 4.85 -16.74
C CYS A 15 -11.97 5.85 -16.02
N GLY A 16 -12.87 6.52 -16.76
CA GLY A 16 -13.86 7.43 -16.22
C GLY A 16 -14.70 6.74 -15.14
N ASN A 17 -14.80 7.36 -13.97
CA ASN A 17 -15.30 6.70 -12.77
C ASN A 17 -16.02 7.71 -11.87
N SER A 18 -17.25 8.03 -12.24
CA SER A 18 -18.17 8.85 -11.44
C SER A 18 -18.86 8.04 -10.34
N GLU A 19 -19.01 6.71 -10.47
CA GLU A 19 -19.75 5.88 -9.51
C GLU A 19 -18.93 5.43 -8.28
N VAL A 20 -17.64 5.11 -8.45
CA VAL A 20 -16.77 4.71 -7.32
C VAL A 20 -16.45 5.87 -6.37
N GLY A 21 -16.43 7.11 -6.88
CA GLY A 21 -16.22 8.30 -6.07
C GLY A 21 -17.38 8.56 -5.10
N PHE A 22 -18.61 8.26 -5.53
CA PHE A 22 -19.81 8.42 -4.70
C PHE A 22 -19.84 7.46 -3.51
N TRP A 23 -19.55 6.17 -3.75
CA TRP A 23 -19.50 5.17 -2.67
C TRP A 23 -18.34 5.40 -1.72
N PHE A 24 -17.18 5.84 -2.22
CA PHE A 24 -16.06 6.22 -1.38
C PHE A 24 -16.41 7.41 -0.48
N LEU A 25 -17.08 8.43 -1.02
CA LEU A 25 -17.54 9.59 -0.24
C LEU A 25 -18.51 9.17 0.87
N LYS A 26 -19.46 8.27 0.59
CA LYS A 26 -20.39 7.76 1.61
C LYS A 26 -19.71 6.95 2.71
N LEU A 27 -18.69 6.18 2.38
CA LEU A 27 -17.88 5.42 3.36
C LEU A 27 -16.99 6.33 4.22
N VAL A 28 -16.57 7.48 3.68
CA VAL A 28 -15.83 8.53 4.40
C VAL A 28 -16.77 9.31 5.31
N GLU A 29 -17.95 9.71 4.82
CA GLU A 29 -18.95 10.45 5.61
C GLU A 29 -19.46 9.65 6.81
N SER A 30 -19.57 8.32 6.69
CA SER A 30 -19.96 7.45 7.80
C SER A 30 -18.83 7.20 8.81
N GLY A 31 -17.59 7.61 8.51
CA GLY A 31 -16.39 7.36 9.31
C GLY A 31 -15.97 5.88 9.41
N GLU A 32 -16.71 4.97 8.79
CA GLU A 32 -16.46 3.53 8.85
C GLU A 32 -15.20 3.16 8.07
N LYS A 33 -14.87 3.92 7.02
CA LYS A 33 -13.63 3.76 6.28
C LYS A 33 -12.41 3.92 7.18
N GLU A 34 -12.35 4.99 7.98
CA GLU A 34 -11.22 5.27 8.87
C GLU A 34 -11.09 4.17 9.93
N ARG A 35 -12.21 3.71 10.50
CA ARG A 35 -12.23 2.59 11.45
C ARG A 35 -11.69 1.29 10.84
N LEU A 36 -12.15 0.94 9.64
CA LEU A 36 -11.68 -0.26 8.93
C LEU A 36 -10.19 -0.14 8.56
N MET A 37 -9.72 1.04 8.18
CA MET A 37 -8.30 1.30 7.91
C MET A 37 -7.44 1.15 9.17
N GLU A 38 -7.90 1.64 10.32
CA GLU A 38 -7.19 1.51 11.60
C GLU A 38 -7.08 0.04 12.02
N LEU A 39 -8.21 -0.69 12.05
CA LEU A 39 -8.24 -2.13 12.38
C LEU A 39 -7.31 -2.93 11.48
N LEU A 40 -7.32 -2.63 10.17
CA LEU A 40 -6.48 -3.30 9.21
C LEU A 40 -4.99 -2.98 9.42
N ARG A 41 -4.66 -1.74 9.79
CA ARG A 41 -3.31 -1.32 10.15
C ARG A 41 -2.81 -2.04 11.40
N GLU A 42 -3.64 -2.14 12.43
CA GLU A 42 -3.33 -2.87 13.66
C GLU A 42 -3.02 -4.34 13.35
N ARG A 43 -3.90 -5.02 12.59
CA ARG A 43 -3.70 -6.43 12.22
C ARG A 43 -2.44 -6.67 11.38
N LEU A 44 -2.11 -5.75 10.47
CA LEU A 44 -0.85 -5.82 9.72
C LEU A 44 0.39 -5.63 10.58
N VAL A 45 0.29 -4.85 11.65
CA VAL A 45 1.42 -4.68 12.58
C VAL A 45 1.55 -5.91 13.46
N GLU A 46 0.42 -6.43 13.99
CA GLU A 46 0.40 -7.64 14.82
C GLU A 46 0.93 -8.87 14.08
N CYS A 47 0.60 -9.05 12.80
CA CYS A 47 1.10 -10.18 12.02
C CYS A 47 2.56 -10.02 11.55
N GLY A 48 3.23 -8.91 11.90
CA GLY A 48 4.62 -8.64 11.55
C GLY A 48 4.83 -8.13 10.12
N TRP A 49 3.77 -8.01 9.32
CA TRP A 49 3.88 -7.60 7.91
C TRP A 49 4.62 -6.28 7.72
N ARG A 50 4.39 -5.29 8.61
CA ARG A 50 5.08 -4.00 8.54
C ARG A 50 6.59 -4.16 8.67
N ASP A 51 7.04 -5.04 9.56
CA ASP A 51 8.45 -5.23 9.85
C ASP A 51 9.12 -6.13 8.80
N ASP A 52 8.38 -7.09 8.23
CA ASP A 52 8.79 -7.86 7.05
C ASP A 52 9.02 -6.96 5.83
N MET A 53 8.09 -6.03 5.55
CA MET A 53 8.25 -5.09 4.43
C MET A 53 9.49 -4.21 4.63
N LYS A 54 9.73 -3.72 5.85
CA LYS A 54 10.97 -2.98 6.16
C LYS A 54 12.22 -3.84 6.01
N ALA A 55 12.17 -5.11 6.37
CA ALA A 55 13.28 -6.03 6.21
C ALA A 55 13.60 -6.26 4.72
N LEU A 56 12.59 -6.42 3.87
CA LEU A 56 12.74 -6.49 2.42
C LEU A 56 13.38 -5.23 1.85
N CYS A 57 12.94 -4.04 2.28
CA CYS A 57 13.57 -2.78 1.86
C CYS A 57 15.07 -2.75 2.19
N ARG A 58 15.41 -3.12 3.43
CA ARG A 58 16.81 -3.14 3.89
C ARG A 58 17.64 -4.17 3.14
N ALA A 59 17.09 -5.35 2.86
CA ALA A 59 17.77 -6.39 2.09
C ALA A 59 18.02 -5.95 0.65
N TYR A 60 17.02 -5.34 0.00
CA TYR A 60 17.16 -4.78 -1.35
C TYR A 60 18.24 -3.70 -1.40
N ALA A 61 18.21 -2.75 -0.45
CA ALA A 61 19.18 -1.67 -0.39
C ALA A 61 20.62 -2.15 -0.14
N ARG A 62 20.79 -3.21 0.67
CA ARG A 62 22.09 -3.87 0.89
C ARG A 62 22.59 -4.56 -0.37
N LYS A 63 21.71 -5.21 -1.13
CA LYS A 63 22.08 -5.98 -2.33
C LYS A 63 22.48 -5.08 -3.50
N LYS A 64 21.76 -3.97 -3.72
CA LYS A 64 22.01 -3.05 -4.85
C LYS A 64 23.09 -2.00 -4.55
N GLY A 65 23.42 -1.79 -3.27
CA GLY A 65 24.32 -0.74 -2.82
C GLY A 65 23.57 0.56 -2.56
N ARG A 66 23.90 1.22 -1.43
CA ARG A 66 23.13 2.35 -0.88
C ARG A 66 22.98 3.55 -1.83
N ASN A 67 23.90 3.68 -2.79
CA ASN A 67 23.99 4.82 -3.71
C ASN A 67 23.22 4.60 -5.02
N ASN A 68 22.69 3.39 -5.26
CA ASN A 68 22.05 3.00 -6.52
C ASN A 68 20.57 2.59 -6.35
N VAL A 69 19.97 2.93 -5.21
CA VAL A 69 18.59 2.58 -4.87
C VAL A 69 17.73 3.82 -4.97
N THR A 70 16.83 3.84 -5.95
CA THR A 70 15.79 4.88 -6.05
C THR A 70 14.52 4.45 -5.33
N LEU A 71 13.67 5.42 -4.99
CA LEU A 71 12.37 5.14 -4.38
C LEU A 71 11.47 4.34 -5.31
N ASP A 72 11.47 4.67 -6.61
CA ASP A 72 10.66 3.96 -7.62
C ASP A 72 11.07 2.49 -7.76
N ASP A 73 12.37 2.20 -7.77
CA ASP A 73 12.87 0.82 -7.75
C ASP A 73 12.37 0.04 -6.54
N LEU A 74 12.34 0.68 -5.37
CA LEU A 74 11.89 0.09 -4.14
C LEU A 74 10.38 -0.20 -4.19
N ILE A 75 9.59 0.75 -4.70
CA ILE A 75 8.15 0.59 -4.90
C ILE A 75 7.86 -0.57 -5.85
N HIS A 76 8.55 -0.66 -6.98
CA HIS A 76 8.35 -1.74 -7.95
C HIS A 76 8.62 -3.14 -7.37
N VAL A 77 9.60 -3.25 -6.46
CA VAL A 77 9.99 -4.55 -5.89
C VAL A 77 9.13 -4.94 -4.70
N ILE A 78 8.76 -4.00 -3.83
CA ILE A 78 8.02 -4.30 -2.60
C ILE A 78 6.51 -4.33 -2.80
N THR A 79 5.97 -3.56 -3.75
CA THR A 79 4.52 -3.54 -4.03
C THR A 79 3.94 -4.93 -4.34
N PRO A 80 4.53 -5.77 -5.22
CA PRO A 80 4.00 -7.13 -5.43
C PRO A 80 4.13 -7.99 -4.18
N LYS A 81 5.26 -7.93 -3.46
CA LYS A 81 5.49 -8.73 -2.24
C LYS A 81 4.54 -8.36 -1.11
N GLY A 82 4.26 -7.07 -0.92
CA GLY A 82 3.26 -6.57 0.04
C GLY A 82 1.81 -6.92 -0.34
N ARG A 83 1.57 -7.31 -1.60
CA ARG A 83 0.27 -7.81 -2.09
C ARG A 83 0.14 -9.34 -2.02
N GLY A 84 1.22 -10.06 -1.68
CA GLY A 84 1.25 -11.52 -1.73
C GLY A 84 1.47 -12.09 -3.14
N GLN A 85 2.06 -11.29 -4.05
CA GLN A 85 2.47 -11.68 -5.40
C GLN A 85 3.96 -12.04 -5.50
#